data_AF-A0A5C6E6J8-F1
#
_entry.id   AF-A0A5C6E6J8-F1
#
_cell.length_a   1.000
_cell.length_b   1.000
_cell.length_c   1.000
_cell.angle_alpha   90.00
_cell.angle_beta   90.00
_cell.angle_gamma   90.00
#
_symmetry.space_group_name_H-M   'P 1'
#
loop_
_entity.id
_entity.type
_entity.pdbx_description
1 polymer ?
#
loop_
_entity_poly.entity_id
_entity_poly.type
_entity_poly.pdbx_seq_one_letter_code
_entity_poly.pdbx_strand_id
1 'polypeptide(L)'
;MNLLVRGISFDPLSLKAIVLNKRFLVLVVALLIGGAAFSLTGSHAPDRAERKPLAERNTDEDALQIKSETRESSIAEVLELATKARASMVGNLKDYTARLVKNEVDSSGVLGEPTEINLKVQTRVRDGTETAPMRVYLDFTKPEAVNGREVIWAKDLHEGKLVVHEAGLLGMMTLHLDPTGMLAMRGQKYPIYDIGLVSLIEKLIERGQNDLDNPEIKVLITDEYPFDGLVASRIEVMRSRPSGKKDDFSRAEVIIDLERQLILRYQSYGWPEQVGQQAPLQESYTYYDIETNVGLSELDFDPTNPAYRFP
;
A
#
# COMPACT_ATOMS: atom_id res chain seq x y z
N MET A 1 -18.10 -57.74 -28.41
CA MET A 1 -17.88 -59.18 -28.24
C MET A 1 -16.65 -59.34 -27.36
N ASN A 2 -16.84 -59.85 -26.13
CA ASN A 2 -15.94 -60.34 -25.06
C ASN A 2 -14.41 -60.13 -25.22
N LEU A 3 -13.61 -59.80 -24.19
CA LEU A 3 -13.51 -60.44 -22.88
C LEU A 3 -12.73 -59.55 -21.88
N LEU A 4 -13.17 -59.58 -20.63
CA LEU A 4 -12.41 -59.29 -19.40
C LEU A 4 -11.37 -60.39 -19.15
N VAL A 5 -10.14 -60.07 -18.71
CA VAL A 5 -9.40 -60.89 -17.72
C VAL A 5 -8.53 -60.03 -16.77
N ARG A 6 -8.71 -60.29 -15.47
CA ARG A 6 -7.92 -59.98 -14.24
C ARG A 6 -6.40 -60.12 -14.47
N GLY A 7 -5.48 -59.34 -13.87
CA GLY A 7 -5.30 -58.99 -12.46
C GLY A 7 -4.22 -59.90 -11.84
N ILE A 8 -3.02 -59.37 -11.54
CA ILE A 8 -2.04 -59.96 -10.60
C ILE A 8 -1.25 -58.82 -9.91
N SER A 9 -1.38 -58.75 -8.60
CA SER A 9 -0.49 -58.07 -7.66
C SER A 9 0.55 -59.08 -7.17
N PHE A 10 1.83 -58.71 -7.05
CA PHE A 10 2.71 -59.18 -5.96
C PHE A 10 3.90 -58.24 -5.76
N ASP A 11 4.17 -58.02 -4.49
CA ASP A 11 5.01 -57.05 -3.81
C ASP A 11 6.43 -57.67 -3.53
N PRO A 12 7.29 -57.17 -2.64
CA PRO A 12 8.46 -56.33 -2.93
C PRO A 12 9.83 -56.98 -2.57
N LEU A 13 10.90 -56.21 -2.81
CA LEU A 13 12.23 -56.23 -2.14
C LEU A 13 13.25 -57.34 -2.44
N SER A 14 14.34 -56.93 -3.12
CA SER A 14 15.74 -57.38 -2.94
C SER A 14 16.58 -56.70 -4.04
N LEU A 15 17.73 -56.04 -3.84
CA LEU A 15 18.59 -55.76 -2.70
C LEU A 15 19.59 -54.68 -3.20
N LYS A 16 19.92 -53.70 -2.34
CA LYS A 16 21.25 -53.10 -2.05
C LYS A 16 22.30 -52.98 -3.20
N ALA A 17 23.14 -51.95 -3.31
CA ALA A 17 23.37 -50.68 -2.65
C ALA A 17 24.66 -50.14 -3.31
N ILE A 18 24.74 -48.87 -3.70
CA ILE A 18 26.01 -48.12 -3.67
C ILE A 18 25.70 -46.73 -3.12
N VAL A 19 26.31 -46.48 -1.96
CA VAL A 19 26.34 -45.25 -1.19
C VAL A 19 27.38 -44.32 -1.81
N LEU A 20 27.06 -43.06 -2.06
CA LEU A 20 27.97 -41.98 -1.70
C LEU A 20 27.25 -40.65 -1.43
N ASN A 21 27.63 -40.08 -0.31
CA ASN A 21 26.99 -39.04 0.47
C ASN A 21 27.52 -37.65 0.05
N LYS A 22 26.65 -36.69 -0.28
CA LYS A 22 26.97 -35.26 -0.12
C LYS A 22 25.76 -34.54 0.47
N ARG A 23 25.93 -34.19 1.74
CA ARG A 23 25.07 -33.35 2.58
C ARG A 23 24.67 -32.08 1.82
N PHE A 24 23.37 -31.89 1.58
CA PHE A 24 22.84 -30.57 1.24
C PHE A 24 22.32 -29.94 2.53
N LEU A 25 23.03 -28.91 2.96
CA LEU A 25 22.77 -28.11 4.13
C LEU A 25 21.55 -27.24 3.84
N VAL A 26 20.40 -27.56 4.42
CA VAL A 26 19.24 -26.66 4.47
C VAL A 26 19.58 -25.57 5.48
N LEU A 27 20.02 -24.41 4.99
CA LEU A 27 20.18 -23.23 5.83
C LEU A 27 18.80 -22.55 5.97
N VAL A 28 18.12 -22.86 7.07
CA VAL A 28 17.04 -22.03 7.58
C VAL A 28 17.68 -20.78 8.17
N VAL A 29 17.67 -19.66 7.44
CA VAL A 29 18.01 -18.35 8.01
C VAL A 29 16.74 -17.79 8.64
N ALA A 30 16.52 -18.14 9.90
CA ALA A 30 15.67 -17.38 10.79
C ALA A 30 16.53 -16.26 11.41
N LEU A 31 16.31 -15.01 10.99
CA LEU A 31 16.88 -13.85 11.68
C LEU A 31 15.75 -13.09 12.37
N LEU A 32 15.52 -13.50 13.61
CA LEU A 32 14.99 -12.67 14.69
C LEU A 32 16.08 -11.68 15.10
N ILE A 33 15.82 -10.37 15.11
CA ILE A 33 16.39 -9.46 16.12
C ILE A 33 15.35 -8.37 16.42
N GLY A 34 14.74 -8.49 17.60
CA GLY A 34 14.13 -7.36 18.31
C GLY A 34 15.22 -6.50 18.94
N GLY A 35 15.04 -5.18 18.89
CA GLY A 35 15.96 -4.22 19.51
C GLY A 35 15.62 -4.00 20.98
N ALA A 36 16.42 -4.57 21.88
CA ALA A 36 16.54 -4.10 23.25
C ALA A 36 17.44 -2.85 23.29
N ALA A 37 16.95 -1.77 23.90
CA ALA A 37 17.68 -0.53 24.08
C ALA A 37 18.85 -0.73 25.06
N PHE A 38 20.08 -0.44 24.61
CA PHE A 38 21.26 -0.34 25.47
C PHE A 38 21.62 1.15 25.59
N SER A 39 21.42 1.71 26.79
CA SER A 39 21.86 3.07 27.12
C SER A 39 23.35 3.05 27.48
N LEU A 40 24.15 3.86 26.79
CA LEU A 40 25.51 4.20 27.21
C LEU A 40 25.61 5.71 27.41
N THR A 41 25.98 6.06 28.63
CA THR A 41 26.23 7.38 29.19
C THR A 41 27.65 7.87 28.86
N GLY A 42 27.81 9.20 28.81
CA GLY A 42 29.11 9.91 28.87
C GLY A 42 29.32 10.86 27.68
N SER A 43 28.89 12.14 27.74
CA SER A 43 29.53 13.30 28.38
C SER A 43 30.74 13.89 27.63
N HIS A 44 30.56 15.03 26.94
CA HIS A 44 31.21 16.33 27.21
C HIS A 44 31.02 17.28 26.03
N ALA A 45 30.41 18.43 26.30
CA ALA A 45 30.38 19.59 25.43
C ALA A 45 31.62 20.47 25.68
N PRO A 46 31.97 21.34 24.71
CA PRO A 46 32.46 22.66 25.06
C PRO A 46 31.53 23.75 24.52
N ASP A 47 31.29 24.70 25.42
CA ASP A 47 30.59 25.95 25.31
C ASP A 47 31.25 26.94 24.33
N ARG A 48 30.47 27.58 23.45
CA ARG A 48 30.79 28.94 22.96
C ARG A 48 29.62 29.67 22.29
N ALA A 49 29.34 30.84 22.87
CA ALA A 49 28.80 32.07 22.29
C ALA A 49 27.27 32.25 22.22
N GLU A 50 26.77 32.88 23.28
CA GLU A 50 25.56 33.70 23.32
C GLU A 50 25.40 34.60 22.08
N ARG A 51 24.28 34.44 21.39
CA ARG A 51 23.74 35.46 20.46
C ARG A 51 22.55 36.13 21.14
N LYS A 52 22.61 37.46 21.24
CA LYS A 52 21.52 38.33 21.74
C LYS A 52 20.22 38.08 20.96
N PRO A 53 19.04 38.19 21.60
CA PRO A 53 17.77 37.95 20.91
C PRO A 53 17.50 39.07 19.90
N LEU A 54 17.26 38.70 18.64
CA LEU A 54 16.66 39.60 17.67
C LEU A 54 15.19 39.81 18.06
N ALA A 55 14.79 41.07 18.07
CA ALA A 55 13.47 41.55 18.41
C ALA A 55 12.34 40.77 17.72
N GLU A 56 11.30 40.49 18.50
CA GLU A 56 9.99 40.03 18.08
C GLU A 56 9.51 40.83 16.85
N ARG A 57 9.42 40.16 15.70
CA ARG A 57 8.48 40.56 14.67
C ARG A 57 7.19 39.81 14.95
N ASN A 58 6.21 40.54 15.46
CA ASN A 58 4.81 40.21 15.28
C ASN A 58 4.55 40.18 13.77
N THR A 59 4.59 38.99 13.19
CA THR A 59 3.83 38.72 11.97
C THR A 59 2.49 38.21 12.44
N ASP A 60 1.46 39.03 12.22
CA ASP A 60 0.07 38.65 12.31
C ASP A 60 -0.14 37.35 11.52
N GLU A 61 -0.11 36.23 12.21
CA GLU A 61 -0.69 34.97 11.75
C GLU A 61 -2.21 35.14 11.82
N ASP A 62 -2.76 35.81 10.81
CA ASP A 62 -4.15 35.67 10.44
C ASP A 62 -4.31 34.26 9.84
N ALA A 63 -4.23 33.26 10.71
CA ALA A 63 -4.54 31.89 10.39
C ALA A 63 -6.02 31.87 10.02
N LEU A 64 -6.30 31.74 8.73
CA LEU A 64 -7.60 31.39 8.19
C LEU A 64 -8.15 30.19 9.00
N GLN A 65 -8.99 30.47 10.00
CA GLN A 65 -9.85 29.47 10.61
C GLN A 65 -10.90 29.10 9.57
N ILE A 66 -10.53 28.21 8.64
CA ILE A 66 -11.49 27.50 7.82
C ILE A 66 -12.36 26.71 8.80
N LYS A 67 -13.61 27.16 9.00
CA LYS A 67 -14.57 26.46 9.84
C LYS A 67 -15.08 25.25 9.06
N SER A 68 -14.33 24.16 9.11
CA SER A 68 -14.74 22.89 8.53
C SER A 68 -16.08 22.45 9.16
N GLU A 69 -17.13 22.33 8.36
CA GLU A 69 -18.44 21.88 8.81
C GLU A 69 -18.51 20.35 8.72
N THR A 70 -18.88 19.69 9.82
CA THR A 70 -19.10 18.24 9.85
C THR A 70 -20.58 17.93 9.92
N ARG A 71 -21.06 17.10 9.01
CA ARG A 71 -22.47 16.71 8.89
C ARG A 71 -22.64 15.20 8.83
N GLU A 72 -23.78 14.73 9.28
CA GLU A 72 -24.21 13.34 9.04
C GLU A 72 -24.53 13.15 7.55
N SER A 73 -24.24 11.97 7.04
CA SER A 73 -24.40 11.60 5.63
C SER A 73 -24.79 10.12 5.52
N SER A 74 -24.74 9.56 4.31
CA SER A 74 -25.11 8.19 4.00
C SER A 74 -24.06 7.51 3.12
N ILE A 75 -24.06 6.17 3.12
CA ILE A 75 -23.23 5.40 2.19
C ILE A 75 -23.61 5.69 0.72
N ALA A 76 -24.87 6.01 0.43
CA ALA A 76 -25.31 6.38 -0.92
C ALA A 76 -24.58 7.63 -1.43
N GLU A 77 -24.44 8.67 -0.59
CA GLU A 77 -23.70 9.89 -0.94
C GLU A 77 -22.19 9.59 -1.12
N VAL A 78 -21.60 8.77 -0.24
CA VAL A 78 -20.19 8.35 -0.38
C VAL A 78 -19.96 7.60 -1.69
N LEU A 79 -20.88 6.72 -2.08
CA LEU A 79 -20.83 6.00 -3.35
C LEU A 79 -20.99 6.94 -4.55
N GLU A 80 -21.82 7.97 -4.45
CA GLU A 80 -21.94 8.99 -5.50
C GLU A 80 -20.61 9.74 -5.68
N LEU A 81 -19.99 10.21 -4.59
CA LEU A 81 -18.68 10.88 -4.62
C LEU A 81 -17.61 9.96 -5.22
N ALA A 82 -17.54 8.71 -4.77
CA ALA A 82 -16.55 7.76 -5.25
C ALA A 82 -16.77 7.39 -6.73
N THR A 83 -18.01 7.21 -7.16
CA THR A 83 -18.36 6.92 -8.55
C THR A 83 -18.04 8.10 -9.46
N LYS A 84 -18.32 9.33 -9.03
CA LYS A 84 -17.93 10.55 -9.74
C LYS A 84 -16.41 10.66 -9.87
N ALA A 85 -15.68 10.40 -8.80
CA ALA A 85 -14.22 10.43 -8.82
C ALA A 85 -13.64 9.39 -9.78
N ARG A 86 -14.13 8.15 -9.70
CA ARG A 86 -13.76 7.07 -10.63
C ARG A 86 -14.07 7.44 -12.08
N ALA A 87 -15.25 7.98 -12.36
CA ALA A 87 -15.63 8.40 -13.71
C ALA A 87 -14.74 9.54 -14.24
N SER A 88 -14.33 10.48 -13.37
CA SER A 88 -13.38 11.52 -13.73
C SER A 88 -11.99 10.97 -14.06
N MET A 89 -11.51 9.96 -13.32
CA MET A 89 -10.24 9.30 -13.62
C MET A 89 -10.28 8.62 -15.00
N VAL A 90 -11.41 8.03 -15.40
CA VAL A 90 -11.63 7.50 -16.74
C VAL A 90 -11.59 8.65 -17.75
N GLY A 91 -10.45 8.79 -18.44
CA GLY A 91 -10.23 9.82 -19.46
C GLY A 91 -9.31 10.97 -19.03
N ASN A 92 -9.21 11.28 -17.72
CA ASN A 92 -8.37 12.39 -17.24
C ASN A 92 -7.12 11.95 -16.48
N LEU A 93 -6.98 10.68 -16.08
CA LEU A 93 -5.82 10.17 -15.35
C LEU A 93 -5.06 9.15 -16.19
N LYS A 94 -4.13 9.63 -17.03
CA LYS A 94 -3.32 8.77 -17.91
C LYS A 94 -2.16 8.12 -17.18
N ASP A 95 -1.45 8.95 -16.43
CA ASP A 95 -0.33 8.56 -15.59
C ASP A 95 -0.22 9.51 -14.40
N TYR A 96 0.57 9.15 -13.41
CA TYR A 96 0.89 10.04 -12.30
C TYR A 96 2.13 9.57 -11.55
N THR A 97 2.74 10.52 -10.83
CA THR A 97 3.70 10.25 -9.76
C THR A 97 3.10 10.65 -8.42
N ALA A 98 3.57 10.01 -7.35
CA ALA A 98 3.23 10.39 -5.99
C ALA A 98 4.26 9.82 -5.00
N ARG A 99 4.20 10.30 -3.77
CA ARG A 99 4.79 9.63 -2.62
C ARG A 99 3.68 8.93 -1.84
N LEU A 100 3.77 7.61 -1.74
CA LEU A 100 2.84 6.78 -0.98
C LEU A 100 3.45 6.46 0.39
N VAL A 101 2.71 6.78 1.45
CA VAL A 101 2.94 6.24 2.79
C VAL A 101 1.93 5.12 3.02
N LYS A 102 2.45 3.90 3.15
CA LYS A 102 1.67 2.68 3.24
C LYS A 102 1.91 2.02 4.60
N ASN A 103 0.85 1.55 5.24
CA ASN A 103 0.94 0.72 6.44
C ASN A 103 -0.16 -0.36 6.39
N GLU A 104 0.16 -1.62 6.66
CA GLU A 104 -0.77 -2.75 6.54
C GLU A 104 -0.52 -3.77 7.65
N VAL A 105 -1.58 -4.42 8.11
CA VAL A 105 -1.46 -5.68 8.83
C VAL A 105 -1.08 -6.79 7.87
N ASP A 106 -0.13 -7.64 8.27
CA ASP A 106 0.24 -8.83 7.52
C ASP A 106 -0.78 -9.96 7.71
N SER A 107 -0.53 -11.11 7.08
CA SER A 107 -1.38 -12.29 7.19
C SER A 107 -1.49 -12.88 8.60
N SER A 108 -0.60 -12.49 9.52
CA SER A 108 -0.64 -12.89 10.94
C SER A 108 -1.41 -11.90 11.82
N GLY A 109 -1.87 -10.78 11.25
CA GLY A 109 -2.58 -9.72 11.95
C GLY A 109 -1.67 -8.70 12.63
N VAL A 110 -0.37 -8.72 12.34
CA VAL A 110 0.60 -7.78 12.91
C VAL A 110 0.73 -6.57 11.98
N LEU A 111 0.55 -5.36 12.52
CA LEU A 111 0.76 -4.12 11.79
C LEU A 111 2.25 -3.93 11.49
N GLY A 112 2.58 -3.77 10.21
CA GLY A 112 3.94 -3.46 9.78
C GLY A 112 4.41 -2.06 10.21
N GLU A 113 5.68 -1.78 9.97
CA GLU A 113 6.18 -0.41 10.02
C GLU A 113 5.70 0.34 8.76
N PRO A 114 5.32 1.63 8.85
CA PRO A 114 4.99 2.42 7.67
C PRO A 114 6.13 2.46 6.65
N THR A 115 5.81 2.16 5.39
CA THR A 115 6.74 2.25 4.26
C THR A 115 6.48 3.52 3.46
N GLU A 116 7.54 4.27 3.14
CA GLU A 116 7.46 5.40 2.21
C GLU A 116 7.99 4.96 0.83
N ILE A 117 7.22 5.25 -0.21
CA ILE A 117 7.44 4.75 -1.56
C ILE A 117 7.23 5.90 -2.55
N ASN A 118 8.23 6.22 -3.36
CA ASN A 118 8.03 7.03 -4.56
C ASN A 118 7.44 6.11 -5.64
N LEU A 119 6.32 6.51 -6.23
CA LEU A 119 5.64 5.70 -7.23
C LEU A 119 5.45 6.45 -8.54
N LYS A 120 5.51 5.68 -9.62
CA LYS A 120 5.09 6.10 -10.96
C LYS A 120 4.08 5.09 -11.47
N VAL A 121 2.95 5.55 -12.00
CA VAL A 121 1.89 4.66 -12.47
C VAL A 121 1.39 5.15 -13.83
N GLN A 122 1.43 4.28 -14.84
CA GLN A 122 0.61 4.41 -16.05
C GLN A 122 -0.68 3.64 -15.82
N THR A 123 -1.82 4.34 -15.86
CA THR A 123 -3.10 3.75 -15.47
C THR A 123 -3.68 2.89 -16.58
N ARG A 124 -4.55 1.95 -16.20
CA ARG A 124 -5.32 1.14 -17.14
C ARG A 124 -6.48 1.87 -17.84
N VAL A 125 -6.75 3.12 -17.45
CA VAL A 125 -7.86 3.94 -17.99
C VAL A 125 -7.36 5.05 -18.93
N ARG A 126 -6.06 5.05 -19.25
CA ARG A 126 -5.36 6.15 -19.94
C ARG A 126 -5.78 6.42 -21.38
N ASP A 127 -6.36 5.43 -22.06
CA ASP A 127 -6.88 5.57 -23.43
C ASP A 127 -8.41 5.80 -23.44
N GLY A 128 -9.01 6.06 -22.27
CA GLY A 128 -10.46 6.21 -22.10
C GLY A 128 -11.21 4.88 -22.16
N THR A 129 -10.50 3.77 -22.38
CA THR A 129 -11.03 2.40 -22.39
C THR A 129 -10.32 1.65 -21.26
N GLU A 130 -11.03 0.92 -20.41
CA GLU A 130 -10.44 0.31 -19.20
C GLU A 130 -9.42 -0.84 -19.49
N THR A 131 -8.90 -0.90 -20.71
CA THR A 131 -8.15 -2.02 -21.30
C THR A 131 -6.65 -1.78 -21.43
N ALA A 132 -6.18 -0.54 -21.27
CA ALA A 132 -4.77 -0.23 -21.39
C ALA A 132 -3.95 -1.03 -20.34
N PRO A 133 -2.77 -1.58 -20.68
CA PRO A 133 -2.00 -2.35 -19.71
C PRO A 133 -1.42 -1.42 -18.64
N MET A 134 -1.79 -1.64 -17.39
CA MET A 134 -1.23 -0.89 -16.25
C MET A 134 0.26 -1.18 -16.09
N ARG A 135 1.03 -0.13 -15.78
CA ARG A 135 2.46 -0.23 -15.47
C ARG A 135 2.77 0.58 -14.22
N VAL A 136 3.66 0.06 -13.38
CA VAL A 136 3.98 0.57 -12.05
C VAL A 136 5.49 0.49 -11.85
N TYR A 137 6.06 1.57 -11.34
CA TYR A 137 7.39 1.59 -10.76
C TYR A 137 7.29 2.06 -9.32
N LEU A 138 8.01 1.38 -8.42
CA LEU A 138 8.09 1.69 -6.99
C LEU A 138 9.56 1.84 -6.60
N ASP A 139 9.87 2.90 -5.87
CA ASP A 139 11.15 3.14 -5.21
C ASP A 139 10.91 3.32 -3.71
N PHE A 140 11.35 2.33 -2.92
CA PHE A 140 11.17 2.33 -1.48
C PHE A 140 12.26 3.18 -0.82
N THR A 141 11.84 4.17 -0.04
CA THR A 141 12.75 5.11 0.63
C THR A 141 12.79 4.94 2.14
N LYS A 142 11.73 4.39 2.74
CA LYS A 142 11.67 4.04 4.17
C LYS A 142 10.81 2.78 4.41
N PRO A 143 11.04 2.07 5.53
CA PRO A 143 12.13 2.25 6.50
C PRO A 143 13.49 1.80 5.95
N GLU A 144 14.56 1.97 6.73
CA GLU A 144 15.94 1.62 6.32
C GLU A 144 16.06 0.17 5.79
N ALA A 145 15.29 -0.76 6.36
CA ALA A 145 15.28 -2.16 5.97
C ALA A 145 14.89 -2.43 4.50
N VAL A 146 14.16 -1.51 3.86
CA VAL A 146 13.73 -1.62 2.46
C VAL A 146 14.22 -0.45 1.60
N ASN A 147 14.95 0.50 2.18
CA ASN A 147 15.44 1.67 1.47
C ASN A 147 16.37 1.26 0.31
N GLY A 148 16.03 1.72 -0.90
CA GLY A 148 16.73 1.41 -2.13
C GLY A 148 16.18 0.21 -2.89
N ARG A 149 15.16 -0.49 -2.36
CA ARG A 149 14.42 -1.50 -3.15
C ARG A 149 13.68 -0.80 -4.28
N GLU A 150 13.78 -1.35 -5.47
CA GLU A 150 13.02 -0.92 -6.64
C GLU A 150 12.20 -2.07 -7.23
N VAL A 151 10.98 -1.78 -7.65
CA VAL A 151 10.07 -2.76 -8.23
C VAL A 151 9.43 -2.18 -9.47
N ILE A 152 9.58 -2.88 -10.60
CA ILE A 152 8.82 -2.63 -11.82
C ILE A 152 7.78 -3.75 -11.97
N TRP A 153 6.57 -3.36 -12.31
CA TRP A 153 5.55 -4.28 -12.82
C TRP A 153 4.81 -3.65 -13.98
N ALA A 154 4.72 -4.37 -15.08
CA ALA A 154 3.95 -3.95 -16.24
C ALA A 154 3.16 -5.15 -16.74
N LYS A 155 1.85 -4.97 -16.91
CA LYS A 155 0.95 -6.07 -17.32
C LYS A 155 1.35 -6.69 -18.66
N ASP A 156 1.94 -5.90 -19.55
CA ASP A 156 2.31 -6.26 -20.92
C ASP A 156 3.81 -6.46 -21.15
N LEU A 157 4.66 -6.23 -20.15
CA LEU A 157 6.11 -6.44 -20.22
C LEU A 157 6.54 -7.54 -19.25
N HIS A 158 7.76 -8.06 -19.43
CA HIS A 158 8.39 -9.02 -18.50
C HIS A 158 7.50 -10.23 -18.13
N GLU A 159 6.68 -10.71 -19.08
CA GLU A 159 5.72 -11.80 -18.87
C GLU A 159 4.72 -11.54 -17.72
N GLY A 160 4.45 -10.27 -17.40
CA GLY A 160 3.59 -9.87 -16.29
C GLY A 160 4.20 -10.10 -14.89
N LYS A 161 5.49 -10.43 -14.81
CA LYS A 161 6.22 -10.63 -13.56
C LYS A 161 6.69 -9.30 -12.97
N LEU A 162 6.91 -9.29 -11.66
CA LEU A 162 7.68 -8.23 -11.00
C LEU A 162 9.14 -8.34 -11.44
N VAL A 163 9.78 -7.20 -11.72
CA VAL A 163 11.23 -7.06 -11.84
C VAL A 163 11.70 -6.31 -10.60
N VAL A 164 12.47 -6.97 -9.75
CA VAL A 164 12.81 -6.47 -8.41
C VAL A 164 14.32 -6.32 -8.27
N HIS A 165 14.76 -5.14 -7.87
CA HIS A 165 16.07 -4.88 -7.29
C HIS A 165 15.91 -4.76 -5.78
N GLU A 166 16.58 -5.62 -5.02
CA GLU A 166 16.52 -5.60 -3.56
C GLU A 166 17.55 -4.66 -2.93
N ALA A 167 17.27 -4.17 -1.73
CA ALA A 167 18.23 -3.39 -0.97
C ALA A 167 19.39 -4.25 -0.42
N GLY A 168 20.51 -3.60 -0.07
CA GLY A 168 21.65 -4.24 0.59
C GLY A 168 22.37 -5.27 -0.29
N LEU A 169 22.87 -6.34 0.32
CA LEU A 169 23.70 -7.35 -0.36
C LEU A 169 22.96 -8.12 -1.47
N LEU A 170 21.63 -8.12 -1.46
CA LEU A 170 20.82 -8.75 -2.51
C LEU A 170 20.68 -7.88 -3.78
N GLY A 171 21.05 -6.59 -3.71
CA GLY A 171 20.98 -5.66 -4.85
C GLY A 171 21.91 -5.97 -6.01
N MET A 172 22.79 -6.97 -5.89
CA MET A 172 23.63 -7.44 -6.99
C MET A 172 22.86 -8.27 -8.04
N MET A 173 21.58 -8.58 -7.80
CA MET A 173 20.78 -9.40 -8.69
C MET A 173 19.39 -8.78 -8.93
N THR A 174 18.90 -8.95 -10.15
CA THR A 174 17.51 -8.67 -10.51
C THR A 174 16.67 -9.94 -10.35
N LEU A 175 15.59 -9.88 -9.58
CA LEU A 175 14.67 -10.99 -9.37
C LEU A 175 13.43 -10.82 -10.25
N HIS A 176 12.94 -11.94 -10.81
CA HIS A 176 11.66 -12.00 -11.52
C HIS A 176 10.66 -12.81 -10.72
N LEU A 177 9.62 -12.17 -10.19
CA LEU A 177 8.66 -12.81 -9.28
C LEU A 177 7.25 -12.81 -9.85
N ASP A 178 6.52 -13.89 -9.62
CA ASP A 178 5.07 -13.89 -9.84
C ASP A 178 4.39 -12.88 -8.89
N PRO A 179 3.55 -11.95 -9.36
CA PRO A 179 2.91 -10.93 -8.51
C PRO A 179 2.05 -11.48 -7.37
N THR A 180 1.58 -12.72 -7.49
CA THR A 180 0.76 -13.42 -6.49
C THR A 180 1.55 -14.50 -5.75
N GLY A 181 2.81 -14.72 -6.13
CA GLY A 181 3.71 -15.69 -5.51
C GLY A 181 4.05 -15.32 -4.07
N MET A 182 4.39 -16.35 -3.28
CA MET A 182 4.69 -16.21 -1.84
C MET A 182 5.75 -15.14 -1.53
N LEU A 183 6.78 -15.01 -2.36
CA LEU A 183 7.84 -14.00 -2.15
C LEU A 183 7.35 -12.58 -2.43
N ALA A 184 6.57 -12.37 -3.50
CA ALA A 184 6.00 -11.08 -3.85
C ALA A 184 4.97 -10.59 -2.81
N MET A 185 4.17 -11.52 -2.29
CA MET A 185 3.11 -11.23 -1.32
C MET A 185 3.59 -11.15 0.13
N ARG A 186 4.88 -11.42 0.41
CA ARG A 186 5.41 -11.38 1.78
C ARG A 186 5.31 -9.95 2.33
N GLY A 187 4.55 -9.79 3.41
CA GLY A 187 4.30 -8.49 4.05
C GLY A 187 3.41 -7.56 3.21
N GLN A 188 2.71 -8.09 2.21
CA GLN A 188 1.75 -7.33 1.40
C GLN A 188 0.34 -7.88 1.61
N LYS A 189 -0.63 -7.00 1.84
CA LYS A 189 -2.05 -7.35 1.91
C LYS A 189 -2.64 -7.58 0.51
N TYR A 190 -2.15 -6.84 -0.48
CA TYR A 190 -2.61 -6.90 -1.87
C TYR A 190 -1.46 -7.07 -2.87
N PRO A 191 -1.70 -7.74 -4.00
CA PRO A 191 -0.73 -7.83 -5.09
C PRO A 191 -0.52 -6.45 -5.75
N ILE A 192 0.62 -6.28 -6.42
CA ILE A 192 1.01 -4.97 -6.97
C ILE A 192 -0.02 -4.37 -7.93
N TYR A 193 -0.79 -5.19 -8.65
CA TYR A 193 -1.77 -4.69 -9.63
C TYR A 193 -2.99 -4.02 -8.96
N ASP A 194 -3.16 -4.18 -7.66
CA ASP A 194 -4.19 -3.50 -6.86
C ASP A 194 -3.70 -2.12 -6.33
N ILE A 195 -2.46 -1.73 -6.59
CA ILE A 195 -1.93 -0.43 -6.15
C ILE A 195 -2.56 0.72 -6.93
N GLY A 196 -2.55 1.91 -6.34
CA GLY A 196 -2.85 3.15 -7.03
C GLY A 196 -4.30 3.64 -6.89
N LEU A 197 -4.53 4.84 -7.42
CA LEU A 197 -5.74 5.62 -7.16
C LEU A 197 -7.01 4.97 -7.72
N VAL A 198 -6.92 4.40 -8.94
CA VAL A 198 -8.04 3.75 -9.62
C VAL A 198 -8.47 2.48 -8.88
N SER A 199 -7.52 1.60 -8.55
CA SER A 199 -7.82 0.35 -7.84
C SER A 199 -8.33 0.63 -6.42
N LEU A 200 -7.80 1.65 -5.74
CA LEU A 200 -8.27 2.03 -4.41
C LEU A 200 -9.72 2.52 -4.44
N ILE A 201 -10.08 3.46 -5.33
CA ILE A 201 -11.45 3.97 -5.37
C ILE A 201 -12.46 2.88 -5.74
N GLU A 202 -12.07 1.93 -6.59
CA GLU A 202 -12.91 0.77 -6.96
C GLU A 202 -13.20 -0.17 -5.80
N LYS A 203 -12.16 -0.52 -5.02
CA LYS A 203 -12.34 -1.33 -3.81
C LYS A 203 -13.25 -0.63 -2.80
N LEU A 204 -13.16 0.70 -2.69
CA LEU A 204 -14.04 1.47 -1.81
C LEU A 204 -15.49 1.50 -2.31
N ILE A 205 -15.72 1.57 -3.63
CA ILE A 205 -17.05 1.45 -4.23
C ILE A 205 -17.64 0.06 -3.95
N GLU A 206 -16.88 -1.02 -4.21
CA GLU A 206 -17.32 -2.39 -3.95
C GLU A 206 -17.66 -2.58 -2.46
N ARG A 207 -16.80 -2.07 -1.57
CA ARG A 207 -17.03 -2.12 -0.12
C ARG A 207 -18.27 -1.33 0.29
N GLY A 208 -18.43 -0.11 -0.22
CA GLY A 208 -19.59 0.74 0.07
C GLY A 208 -20.90 0.13 -0.42
N GLN A 209 -20.90 -0.55 -1.57
CA GLN A 209 -22.10 -1.24 -2.07
C GLN A 209 -22.59 -2.34 -1.13
N ASN A 210 -21.68 -3.06 -0.47
CA ASN A 210 -22.02 -4.06 0.54
C ASN A 210 -22.62 -3.47 1.83
N ASP A 211 -22.48 -2.16 1.99
CA ASP A 211 -22.83 -1.37 3.17
C ASP A 211 -24.01 -0.42 2.92
N LEU A 212 -24.54 -0.42 1.70
CA LEU A 212 -25.70 0.37 1.32
C LEU A 212 -26.91 0.00 2.19
N ASP A 213 -27.61 1.00 2.70
CA ASP A 213 -28.78 0.89 3.57
C ASP A 213 -28.56 0.08 4.87
N ASN A 214 -27.30 -0.14 5.27
CA ASN A 214 -27.01 -0.84 6.52
C ASN A 214 -27.27 0.09 7.73
N PRO A 215 -28.25 -0.22 8.61
CA PRO A 215 -28.60 0.64 9.74
C PRO A 215 -27.52 0.70 10.83
N GLU A 216 -26.49 -0.14 10.75
CA GLU A 216 -25.37 -0.17 11.69
C GLU A 216 -24.25 0.78 11.31
N ILE A 217 -24.38 1.46 10.17
CA ILE A 217 -23.37 2.35 9.65
C ILE A 217 -23.77 3.79 9.88
N LYS A 218 -22.85 4.53 10.49
CA LYS A 218 -22.89 5.98 10.57
C LYS A 218 -21.85 6.56 9.63
N VAL A 219 -22.23 7.56 8.85
CA VAL A 219 -21.33 8.30 7.98
C VAL A 219 -21.30 9.76 8.42
N LEU A 220 -20.09 10.30 8.55
CA LEU A 220 -19.84 11.72 8.73
C LEU A 220 -19.01 12.24 7.56
N ILE A 221 -19.36 13.42 7.05
CA ILE A 221 -18.56 14.16 6.07
C ILE A 221 -18.15 15.48 6.71
N THR A 222 -16.85 15.76 6.70
CA THR A 222 -16.27 17.06 7.06
C THR A 222 -15.82 17.75 5.77
N ASP A 223 -16.54 18.80 5.40
CA ASP A 223 -16.19 19.63 4.25
C ASP A 223 -15.09 20.63 4.63
N GLU A 224 -14.34 21.10 3.63
CA GLU A 224 -13.19 21.99 3.79
C GLU A 224 -12.13 21.50 4.80
N TYR A 225 -11.90 20.19 4.83
CA TYR A 225 -10.93 19.55 5.71
C TYR A 225 -9.48 19.85 5.26
N PRO A 226 -8.64 20.51 6.08
CA PRO A 226 -7.26 20.79 5.72
C PRO A 226 -6.43 19.51 5.70
N PHE A 227 -5.76 19.24 4.58
CA PHE A 227 -4.93 18.06 4.41
C PHE A 227 -3.71 18.37 3.54
N ASP A 228 -2.51 18.30 4.13
CA ASP A 228 -1.25 18.48 3.40
C ASP A 228 -1.18 19.78 2.58
N GLY A 229 -1.68 20.89 3.16
CA GLY A 229 -1.75 22.18 2.47
C GLY A 229 -2.88 22.31 1.44
N LEU A 230 -3.70 21.27 1.26
CA LEU A 230 -4.89 21.27 0.41
C LEU A 230 -6.17 21.43 1.25
N VAL A 231 -7.25 21.84 0.60
CA VAL A 231 -8.62 21.81 1.15
C VAL A 231 -9.33 20.60 0.53
N ALA A 232 -9.59 19.59 1.36
CA ALA A 232 -10.18 18.32 0.94
C ALA A 232 -11.55 18.10 1.60
N SER A 233 -12.17 16.95 1.32
CA SER A 233 -13.30 16.44 2.09
C SER A 233 -12.87 15.17 2.82
N ARG A 234 -13.23 15.08 4.11
CA ARG A 234 -12.97 13.89 4.92
C ARG A 234 -14.28 13.14 5.16
N ILE A 235 -14.27 11.85 4.87
CA ILE A 235 -15.39 10.94 5.04
C ILE A 235 -15.01 9.94 6.13
N GLU A 236 -15.82 9.85 7.17
CA GLU A 236 -15.67 8.85 8.24
C GLU A 236 -16.87 7.88 8.19
N VAL A 237 -16.58 6.59 8.08
CA VAL A 237 -17.56 5.50 8.11
C VAL A 237 -17.34 4.71 9.38
N MET A 238 -18.34 4.63 10.24
CA MET A 238 -18.26 3.93 11.53
C MET A 238 -19.33 2.86 11.61
N ARG A 239 -18.98 1.68 12.14
CA ARG A 239 -19.90 0.58 12.41
C ARG A 239 -20.23 0.53 13.89
N SER A 240 -21.48 0.23 14.22
CA SER A 240 -21.92 0.04 15.62
C SER A 240 -21.59 -1.35 16.18
N ARG A 241 -21.46 -2.37 15.32
CA ARG A 241 -21.05 -3.73 15.70
C ARG A 241 -20.27 -4.46 14.59
N PRO A 242 -19.50 -5.51 14.94
CA PRO A 242 -18.78 -6.30 13.95
C PRO A 242 -19.69 -6.89 12.89
N SER A 243 -19.27 -6.81 11.62
CA SER A 243 -20.00 -7.42 10.50
C SER A 243 -19.78 -8.92 10.41
N GLY A 244 -18.70 -9.44 11.03
CA GLY A 244 -18.31 -10.84 10.98
C GLY A 244 -17.80 -11.32 9.62
N LYS A 245 -17.60 -10.39 8.68
CA LYS A 245 -17.05 -10.66 7.33
C LYS A 245 -15.53 -10.52 7.34
N LYS A 246 -14.89 -11.04 6.30
CA LYS A 246 -13.46 -10.79 6.06
C LYS A 246 -13.22 -9.28 5.91
N ASP A 247 -12.07 -8.81 6.39
CA ASP A 247 -11.64 -7.41 6.32
C ASP A 247 -12.58 -6.45 7.08
N ASP A 248 -13.25 -6.93 8.14
CA ASP A 248 -14.13 -6.13 8.99
C ASP A 248 -13.41 -4.94 9.67
N PHE A 249 -14.14 -3.88 9.95
CA PHE A 249 -13.62 -2.64 10.52
C PHE A 249 -14.64 -2.01 11.46
N SER A 250 -14.15 -1.33 12.49
CA SER A 250 -15.00 -0.46 13.34
C SER A 250 -15.12 0.94 12.74
N ARG A 251 -14.04 1.46 12.13
CA ARG A 251 -13.98 2.78 11.52
C ARG A 251 -13.12 2.78 10.26
N ALA A 252 -13.57 3.47 9.23
CA ALA A 252 -12.78 3.79 8.05
C ALA A 252 -12.78 5.31 7.82
N GLU A 253 -11.65 5.84 7.38
CA GLU A 253 -11.47 7.24 6.99
C GLU A 253 -11.05 7.30 5.53
N VAL A 254 -11.68 8.18 4.75
CA VAL A 254 -11.28 8.53 3.40
C VAL A 254 -11.07 10.03 3.33
N ILE A 255 -9.97 10.47 2.72
CA ILE A 255 -9.76 11.88 2.37
C ILE A 255 -9.75 11.98 0.85
N ILE A 256 -10.58 12.85 0.31
CA ILE A 256 -10.74 13.04 -1.13
C ILE A 256 -10.57 14.52 -1.49
N ASP A 257 -9.77 14.77 -2.51
CA ASP A 257 -9.73 16.06 -3.19
C ASP A 257 -10.91 16.11 -4.18
N LEU A 258 -11.91 16.93 -3.86
CA LEU A 258 -13.11 17.06 -4.69
C LEU A 258 -12.88 17.94 -5.93
N GLU A 259 -11.86 18.79 -5.95
CA GLU A 259 -11.54 19.59 -7.14
C GLU A 259 -10.87 18.71 -8.18
N ARG A 260 -9.82 17.97 -7.77
CA ARG A 260 -9.06 17.07 -8.64
C ARG A 260 -9.74 15.72 -8.85
N GLN A 261 -10.75 15.39 -8.04
CA GLN A 261 -11.44 14.11 -8.04
C GLN A 261 -10.48 12.92 -7.74
N LEU A 262 -9.56 13.12 -6.79
CA LEU A 262 -8.54 12.13 -6.40
C LEU A 262 -8.67 11.74 -4.94
N ILE A 263 -8.59 10.44 -4.66
CA ILE A 263 -8.43 9.95 -3.28
C ILE A 263 -7.02 10.24 -2.78
N LEU A 264 -6.90 10.88 -1.63
CA LEU A 264 -5.63 11.24 -1.00
C LEU A 264 -5.27 10.26 0.11
N ARG A 265 -6.26 9.76 0.85
CA ARG A 265 -6.05 8.81 1.93
C ARG A 265 -7.18 7.80 2.04
N TYR A 266 -6.82 6.57 2.38
CA TYR A 266 -7.71 5.59 2.99
C TYR A 266 -7.07 5.03 4.25
N GLN A 267 -7.84 4.91 5.32
CA GLN A 267 -7.46 4.19 6.53
C GLN A 267 -8.61 3.32 7.01
N SER A 268 -8.31 2.13 7.50
CA SER A 268 -9.27 1.28 8.20
C SER A 268 -8.75 0.85 9.56
N TYR A 269 -9.65 0.78 10.53
CA TYR A 269 -9.37 0.46 11.92
C TYR A 269 -10.24 -0.73 12.34
N GLY A 270 -9.63 -1.72 12.98
CA GLY A 270 -10.30 -2.91 13.50
C GLY A 270 -11.12 -2.60 14.74
N TRP A 271 -11.69 -3.63 15.35
CA TRP A 271 -12.43 -3.49 16.59
C TRP A 271 -11.47 -3.38 17.78
N PRO A 272 -11.66 -2.41 18.69
CA PRO A 272 -10.88 -2.36 19.92
C PRO A 272 -11.21 -3.58 20.79
N GLU A 273 -10.21 -4.11 21.51
CA GLU A 273 -10.40 -5.25 22.40
C GLU A 273 -11.37 -4.94 23.56
N GLN A 274 -11.39 -3.67 24.00
CA GLN A 274 -12.25 -3.18 25.06
C GLN A 274 -12.89 -1.84 24.65
N VAL A 275 -14.12 -1.62 25.10
CA VAL A 275 -14.83 -0.35 24.88
C VAL A 275 -14.01 0.80 25.45
N GLY A 276 -13.79 1.83 24.63
CA GLY A 276 -13.02 3.02 25.00
C GLY A 276 -11.51 2.94 24.70
N GLN A 277 -10.99 1.79 24.27
CA GLN A 277 -9.62 1.71 23.74
C GLN A 277 -9.55 2.24 22.30
N GLN A 278 -8.34 2.62 21.88
CA GLN A 278 -8.08 3.03 20.52
C GLN A 278 -8.27 1.85 19.56
N ALA A 279 -9.05 2.05 18.50
CA ALA A 279 -9.23 1.06 17.46
C ALA A 279 -7.89 0.81 16.74
N PRO A 280 -7.45 -0.46 16.58
CA PRO A 280 -6.15 -0.76 15.96
C PRO A 280 -6.18 -0.49 14.46
N LEU A 281 -5.17 0.19 13.93
CA LEU A 281 -5.03 0.39 12.48
C LEU A 281 -4.87 -0.97 11.77
N GLN A 282 -5.63 -1.18 10.70
CA GLN A 282 -5.55 -2.38 9.86
C GLN A 282 -4.83 -2.08 8.56
N GLU A 283 -5.15 -0.96 7.92
CA GLU A 283 -4.42 -0.49 6.77
C GLU A 283 -4.50 1.04 6.63
N SER A 284 -3.50 1.62 5.97
CA SER A 284 -3.43 3.03 5.63
C SER A 284 -2.68 3.19 4.32
N TYR A 285 -3.28 3.88 3.36
CA TYR A 285 -2.63 4.33 2.13
C TYR A 285 -2.82 5.83 2.06
N THR A 286 -1.73 6.59 2.13
CA THR A 286 -1.77 8.04 1.98
C THR A 286 -0.88 8.46 0.82
N TYR A 287 -1.46 9.13 -0.16
CA TYR A 287 -0.79 9.69 -1.31
C TYR A 287 -0.52 11.17 -1.07
N TYR A 288 0.75 11.53 -1.23
CA TYR A 288 1.25 12.88 -1.15
C TYR A 288 1.84 13.28 -2.50
N ASP A 289 2.00 14.58 -2.72
CA ASP A 289 2.77 15.12 -3.85
C ASP A 289 2.29 14.55 -5.21
N ILE A 290 0.97 14.38 -5.36
CA ILE A 290 0.40 13.74 -6.56
C ILE A 290 0.52 14.70 -7.74
N GLU A 291 1.25 14.30 -8.77
CA GLU A 291 1.33 15.00 -10.06
C GLU A 291 0.73 14.11 -11.15
N THR A 292 -0.32 14.58 -11.83
CA THR A 292 -1.04 13.80 -12.83
C THR A 292 -0.61 14.17 -14.25
N ASN A 293 -0.63 13.18 -15.15
CA ASN A 293 -0.34 13.34 -16.58
C ASN A 293 1.04 13.96 -16.85
N VAL A 294 2.05 13.51 -16.10
CA VAL A 294 3.45 13.95 -16.22
C VAL A 294 4.14 13.41 -17.48
N GLY A 295 3.47 12.52 -18.23
CA GLY A 295 3.97 12.01 -19.50
C GLY A 295 4.96 10.87 -19.32
N LEU A 296 4.66 9.93 -18.42
CA LEU A 296 5.48 8.75 -18.20
C LEU A 296 5.63 7.97 -19.50
N SER A 297 6.86 7.51 -19.76
CA SER A 297 7.25 6.80 -20.98
C SER A 297 7.51 5.32 -20.71
N GLU A 298 7.83 4.55 -21.74
CA GLU A 298 8.22 3.14 -21.55
C GLU A 298 9.50 2.99 -20.73
N LEU A 299 10.42 3.94 -20.86
CA LEU A 299 11.67 3.96 -20.11
C LEU A 299 11.43 4.05 -18.59
N ASP A 300 10.32 4.64 -18.14
CA ASP A 300 9.96 4.71 -16.73
C ASP A 300 9.62 3.33 -16.13
N PHE A 301 9.38 2.32 -16.97
CA PHE A 301 9.05 0.94 -16.59
C PHE A 301 10.04 -0.06 -17.19
N ASP A 302 11.26 0.40 -17.49
CA ASP A 302 12.35 -0.42 -18.01
C ASP A 302 13.47 -0.51 -16.96
N PRO A 303 13.91 -1.73 -16.55
CA PRO A 303 15.01 -1.88 -15.60
C PRO A 303 16.34 -1.32 -16.12
N THR A 304 16.49 -1.09 -17.42
CA THR A 304 17.70 -0.49 -18.01
C THR A 304 17.75 1.04 -17.92
N ASN A 305 16.72 1.67 -17.35
CA ASN A 305 16.69 3.11 -17.15
C ASN A 305 17.88 3.56 -16.28
N PRO A 306 18.76 4.46 -16.77
CA PRO A 306 19.97 4.86 -16.04
C PRO A 306 19.70 5.64 -14.75
N ALA A 307 18.45 6.06 -14.50
CA ALA A 307 18.04 6.67 -13.24
C ALA A 307 17.74 5.64 -12.13
N TYR A 308 17.68 4.35 -12.45
CA TYR A 308 17.36 3.26 -11.52
C TYR A 308 18.62 2.49 -11.11
N ARG A 309 18.50 1.61 -10.11
CA ARG A 309 19.59 0.87 -9.45
C ARG A 309 19.69 -0.59 -9.87
N PHE A 310 18.95 -1.01 -10.90
CA PHE A 310 19.08 -2.36 -11.45
C PHE A 310 20.50 -2.59 -12.03
N PRO A 311 21.12 -3.75 -11.77
CA PRO A 311 22.46 -4.10 -12.27
C PRO A 311 22.51 -4.49 -13.75
#